data_AF-A0A2N0D8G0-F1
#
_entry.id   AF-A0A2N0D8G0-F1
#
_cell.length_a   1.000
_cell.length_b   1.000
_cell.length_c   1.000
_cell.angle_alpha   90.00
_cell.angle_beta   90.00
_cell.angle_gamma   90.00
#
_symmetry.space_group_name_H-M   'P 1'
#
loop_
_entity.id
_entity.type
_entity.pdbx_description
1 polymer ?
#
loop_
_entity_poly.entity_id
_entity_poly.type
_entity_poly.pdbx_seq_one_letter_code
_entity_poly.pdbx_strand_id
1 'polypeptide(L)' 'MAHTETRVNRHSSKVRLLGLVLKTTATAIAALKTWQRTVSRRRAIADLSPNQLRDIGHAEAPAPVLEVKAGLVTNLISMR' A
#
# COMPACT_ATOMS: atom_id res chain seq x y z
N MET A 1 -31.70 -49.15 0.06
CA MET A 1 -31.43 -47.95 -0.76
C MET A 1 -30.36 -47.12 -0.05
N ALA A 2 -29.09 -47.26 -0.43
CA ALA A 2 -27.95 -46.71 0.32
C ALA A 2 -27.35 -45.47 -0.37
N HIS A 3 -27.51 -44.32 0.28
CA HIS A 3 -26.63 -43.14 0.33
C HIS A 3 -25.78 -42.78 -0.91
N THR A 4 -26.39 -42.23 -1.96
CA THR A 4 -25.67 -41.56 -3.07
C THR A 4 -25.68 -40.04 -3.01
N GLU A 5 -26.42 -39.43 -2.08
CA GLU A 5 -26.64 -37.97 -2.06
C GLU A 5 -25.51 -37.16 -1.37
N THR A 6 -24.73 -37.78 -0.50
CA THR A 6 -23.69 -37.10 0.30
C THR A 6 -22.39 -36.80 -0.45
N ARG A 7 -22.12 -37.47 -1.59
CA ARG A 7 -20.88 -37.23 -2.37
C ARG A 7 -20.97 -36.03 -3.31
N VAL A 8 -22.11 -35.81 -3.97
CA VAL A 8 -22.28 -34.73 -4.96
C VAL A 8 -22.23 -33.34 -4.31
N ASN A 9 -22.91 -33.17 -3.17
CA ASN A 9 -22.92 -31.88 -2.44
C ASN A 9 -21.56 -31.51 -1.84
N ARG A 10 -20.76 -32.49 -1.41
CA ARG A 10 -19.42 -32.24 -0.87
C ARG A 10 -18.43 -31.85 -1.97
N HIS A 11 -18.64 -32.32 -3.20
CA HIS A 11 -17.80 -31.97 -4.33
C HIS A 11 -18.11 -30.55 -4.84
N SER A 12 -19.39 -30.20 -4.98
CA SER A 12 -19.80 -28.86 -5.44
C SER A 12 -19.40 -27.75 -4.47
N SER A 13 -19.51 -27.99 -3.16
CA SER A 13 -19.10 -27.03 -2.12
C SER A 13 -17.59 -26.79 -2.11
N LYS A 14 -16.77 -27.83 -2.27
CA LYS A 14 -15.30 -27.71 -2.36
C LYS A 14 -14.86 -26.94 -3.61
N VAL A 15 -15.47 -27.19 -4.75
CA VAL A 15 -15.17 -26.47 -6.00
C VAL A 15 -15.53 -24.99 -5.88
N ARG A 16 -16.67 -24.66 -5.24
CA ARG A 16 -17.05 -23.27 -4.96
C ARG A 16 -16.08 -22.58 -4.00
N LEU A 17 -15.66 -23.26 -2.93
CA LEU A 17 -14.68 -22.76 -1.96
C LEU A 17 -13.32 -22.49 -2.61
N LEU A 18 -12.83 -23.43 -3.42
CA LEU A 18 -11.60 -23.25 -4.21
C LEU A 18 -11.73 -22.05 -5.14
N GLY A 19 -12.84 -21.93 -5.87
CA GLY A 19 -13.10 -20.79 -6.74
C GLY A 19 -13.11 -19.45 -5.99
N LEU A 20 -13.65 -19.42 -4.77
CA LEU A 20 -13.64 -18.23 -3.92
C LEU A 20 -12.20 -17.87 -3.48
N VAL A 21 -11.44 -18.85 -2.97
CA VAL A 21 -10.05 -18.66 -2.53
C VAL A 21 -9.15 -18.20 -3.68
N LEU A 22 -9.33 -18.76 -4.88
CA LEU A 22 -8.57 -18.32 -6.06
C LEU A 22 -8.88 -16.87 -6.42
N LYS A 23 -10.17 -16.48 -6.38
CA LYS A 23 -10.59 -15.10 -6.67
C LYS A 23 -10.02 -14.11 -5.67
N THR A 24 -10.14 -14.38 -4.37
CA THR A 24 -9.62 -13.48 -3.33
C THR A 24 -8.09 -13.35 -3.41
N THR A 25 -7.38 -14.45 -3.68
CA THR A 25 -5.94 -14.44 -3.88
C THR A 25 -5.54 -13.62 -5.10
N ALA A 26 -6.24 -13.78 -6.22
CA ALA A 26 -6.00 -12.99 -7.43
C ALA A 26 -6.22 -11.49 -7.19
N THR A 27 -7.29 -11.11 -6.47
CA THR A 27 -7.56 -9.72 -6.08
C THR A 27 -6.46 -9.16 -5.19
N ALA A 28 -6.00 -9.93 -4.19
CA ALA A 28 -4.93 -9.51 -3.29
C ALA A 28 -3.60 -9.29 -4.03
N ILE A 29 -3.24 -10.19 -4.96
CA ILE A 29 -2.04 -10.04 -5.79
C ILE A 29 -2.15 -8.80 -6.69
N ALA A 30 -3.32 -8.55 -7.29
CA ALA A 30 -3.55 -7.37 -8.11
C ALA A 30 -3.39 -6.08 -7.29
N ALA A 31 -3.98 -6.03 -6.09
CA ALA A 31 -3.85 -4.89 -5.18
C ALA A 31 -2.40 -4.69 -4.71
N LEU A 32 -1.66 -5.76 -4.45
CA LEU A 32 -0.25 -5.67 -4.08
C LEU A 32 0.60 -5.12 -5.22
N LYS A 33 0.37 -5.57 -6.46
CA LYS A 33 1.08 -5.06 -7.64
C LYS A 33 0.79 -3.57 -7.90
N THR A 34 -0.45 -3.13 -7.74
CA THR A 34 -0.80 -1.71 -7.90
C THR A 34 -0.17 -0.85 -6.81
N TRP A 35 -0.16 -1.33 -5.56
CA TRP A 35 0.54 -0.68 -4.46
C TRP A 35 2.05 -0.59 -4.73
N GLN A 36 2.69 -1.70 -5.11
CA GLN A 36 4.12 -1.74 -5.42
C GLN A 36 4.46 -0.75 -6.55
N ARG A 37 3.68 -0.75 -7.64
CA ARG A 37 3.88 0.21 -8.75
C ARG A 37 3.76 1.66 -8.28
N THR A 38 2.82 1.95 -7.38
CA THR A 38 2.63 3.28 -6.81
C THR A 38 3.82 3.69 -5.94
N VAL A 39 4.30 2.78 -5.09
CA VAL A 39 5.48 3.00 -4.24
C VAL A 39 6.74 3.17 -5.07
N SER A 40 6.98 2.31 -6.07
CA SER A 40 8.11 2.44 -6.99
C SER A 40 8.07 3.76 -7.76
N ARG A 41 6.89 4.20 -8.22
CA ARG A 41 6.73 5.51 -8.85
C ARG A 41 7.10 6.64 -7.89
N ARG A 42 6.62 6.59 -6.64
CA ARG A 42 6.94 7.60 -5.62
C ARG A 42 8.43 7.62 -5.30
N ARG A 43 9.07 6.45 -5.21
CA ARG A 43 10.51 6.33 -4.97
C ARG A 43 11.31 6.87 -6.14
N ALA A 44 10.93 6.53 -7.38
CA ALA A 44 11.57 7.07 -8.58
C ALA A 44 11.48 8.60 -8.64
N ILE A 45 10.38 9.21 -8.18
CA ILE A 45 10.26 10.67 -8.05
C ILE A 45 11.14 11.22 -6.92
N ALA A 46 11.22 10.53 -5.79
CA ALA A 46 12.08 10.93 -4.67
C ALA A 46 13.58 10.84 -4.99
N ASP A 47 13.96 9.95 -5.91
CA ASP A 47 15.33 9.79 -6.39
C ASP A 47 15.73 10.85 -7.45
N LEU A 48 14.79 11.67 -7.94
CA LEU A 48 15.08 12.77 -8.85
C LEU A 48 15.70 13.96 -8.10
N SER A 49 16.72 14.57 -8.71
CA SER A 49 17.28 15.82 -8.19
C SER A 49 16.26 16.97 -8.29
N PRO A 50 16.36 18.01 -7.44
CA PRO A 50 15.46 19.17 -7.49
C PRO A 50 15.41 19.85 -8.87
N ASN A 51 16.53 19.88 -9.61
CA ASN A 51 16.57 20.42 -10.96
C ASN A 51 15.76 19.56 -11.95
N GLN A 52 15.87 18.24 -11.87
CA GLN A 52 15.09 17.32 -12.70
C GLN A 52 13.59 17.37 -12.38
N LEU A 53 13.23 17.61 -11.12
CA LEU A 53 11.85 17.84 -10.70
C LEU A 53 11.30 19.15 -11.30
N ARG A 54 12.12 20.22 -11.32
CA ARG A 54 11.75 21.50 -11.96
C ARG A 54 11.56 21.37 -13.46
N ASP A 55 12.40 20.61 -14.14
CA ASP A 55 12.34 20.42 -15.59
C ASP A 55 11.06 19.70 -16.05
N ILE A 56 10.48 18.83 -15.21
CA ILE A 56 9.19 18.15 -15.47
C ILE A 56 7.98 18.98 -15.00
N GLY A 57 8.19 20.24 -14.59
CA GLY A 57 7.13 21.12 -14.08
C GLY A 57 6.64 20.76 -12.68
N HIS A 58 7.39 19.94 -11.93
CA HIS A 58 7.10 19.67 -10.53
C HIS A 58 7.58 20.87 -9.71
N ALA A 59 6.65 21.73 -9.29
CA ALA A 59 6.95 22.74 -8.28
C ALA A 59 7.46 22.04 -7.02
N GLU A 60 8.57 22.53 -6.47
CA GLU A 60 9.14 22.05 -5.21
C GLU A 60 8.01 22.01 -4.17
N ALA A 61 7.68 20.80 -3.71
CA ALA A 61 6.66 20.65 -2.68
C ALA A 61 7.13 21.46 -1.46
N PRO A 62 6.27 22.23 -0.78
CA PRO A 62 6.67 22.92 0.43
C PRO A 62 7.16 21.85 1.41
N ALA A 63 8.48 21.75 1.58
CA ALA A 63 9.03 20.92 2.62
C ALA A 63 8.47 21.47 3.93
N PRO A 64 7.95 20.64 4.84
CA PRO A 64 7.59 21.11 6.16
C PRO A 64 8.87 21.57 6.85
N VAL A 65 9.18 22.86 6.71
CA VAL A 65 10.22 23.52 7.48
C VAL A 65 9.66 23.61 8.89
N LEU A 66 10.09 22.69 9.76
CA LEU A 66 9.92 22.86 11.19
C LEU A 66 10.76 24.05 11.61
N GLU A 67 10.17 25.25 11.56
CA GLU A 67 10.71 26.43 12.23
C GLU A 67 10.60 26.20 13.74
N VAL A 68 11.56 25.46 14.28
CA VAL A 68 11.72 25.35 15.73
C VAL A 68 12.26 26.69 16.21
N LYS A 69 11.36 27.59 16.62
CA LYS A 69 11.74 28.83 17.30
C LYS A 69 12.63 28.47 18.49
N ALA A 70 13.71 29.21 18.70
CA ALA A 70 14.70 28.94 19.76
C ALA A 70 14.08 28.77 21.16
N GLY A 71 12.95 29.44 21.43
CA GLY A 71 12.19 29.31 22.67
C GLY A 71 11.49 27.96 22.88
N LEU A 72 11.28 27.18 21.82
CA LEU A 72 10.60 25.87 21.86
C LEU A 72 11.57 24.77 22.30
N VAL A 73 12.85 24.88 21.93
CA VAL A 73 13.93 23.98 22.38
C VAL A 73 14.19 24.17 23.88
N THR A 74 14.30 25.43 24.34
CA THR A 74 14.55 25.72 25.75
C THR A 74 13.42 25.24 26.64
N ASN A 75 12.16 25.43 26.24
CA ASN A 75 11.01 24.96 27.02
C ASN A 75 10.98 23.42 27.17
N LEU A 76 11.42 22.69 26.14
CA LEU A 76 11.54 21.23 26.19
C LEU A 76 12.63 20.76 27.17
N ILE A 77 13.75 21.48 27.24
CA ILE A 77 14.87 21.18 28.15
C ILE A 77 14.46 21.45 29.61
N SER A 78 13.65 22.48 29.85
CA SER A 78 13.21 22.90 31.19
C SER A 78 12.11 22.03 31.81
N MET A 79 11.48 21.15 31.03
CA MET A 79 10.44 20.23 31.50
C MET A 79 10.99 18.85 31.95
N ARG A 80 12.32 18.68 31.94
CA ARG A 80 13.00 17.50 32.49
C ARG A 80 13.26 17.67 33.99
#